data_AF-A0A395S9W0-F1
#
_entry.id   AF-A0A395S9W0-F1
#
_cell.length_a   1.000
_cell.length_b   1.000
_cell.length_c   1.000
_cell.angle_alpha   90.00
_cell.angle_beta   90.00
_cell.angle_gamma   90.00
#
_symmetry.space_group_name_H-M   'P 1'
#
loop_
_entity.id
_entity.type
_entity.pdbx_description
1 polymer ?
#
loop_
_entity_poly.entity_id
_entity_poly.type
_entity_poly.pdbx_seq_one_letter_code
_entity_poly.pdbx_strand_id
1 'polypeptide(L)'
;MFVKKSPNSHGWVNPRDAEELWRDHFDYFYREYTDNPDKICVFPITCYPDVSGRPHVLLMHERLIEYTNKHEGVEWVTMEQMCDEFKKKNKPPKGAVIPKIK
;
A
#
# COMPACT_ATOMS: atom_id res chain seq x y z
N MET A 1 10.64 -8.58 -10.24
CA MET A 1 10.69 -9.94 -10.83
C MET A 1 11.60 -9.91 -12.04
N PHE A 2 12.51 -10.89 -12.18
CA PHE A 2 13.30 -11.03 -13.41
C PHE A 2 12.55 -11.89 -14.43
N VAL A 3 12.38 -11.38 -15.65
CA VAL A 3 11.71 -12.04 -16.77
C VAL A 3 12.59 -11.88 -18.02
N LYS A 4 13.39 -12.91 -18.33
CA LYS A 4 14.41 -12.88 -19.39
C LYS A 4 13.93 -12.39 -20.76
N LYS A 5 12.67 -12.66 -21.12
CA LYS A 5 12.09 -12.28 -22.42
C LYS A 5 11.55 -10.85 -22.48
N SER A 6 11.47 -10.15 -21.35
CA SER A 6 10.96 -8.77 -21.31
C SER A 6 12.11 -7.77 -21.46
N PRO A 7 12.10 -6.89 -22.49
CA PRO A 7 13.19 -5.95 -22.73
C PRO A 7 13.39 -4.94 -21.58
N ASN A 8 12.33 -4.62 -20.84
CA ASN A 8 12.38 -3.75 -19.66
C ASN A 8 12.42 -4.54 -18.34
N SER A 9 12.85 -5.81 -18.41
CA SER A 9 12.97 -6.63 -17.21
C SER A 9 14.01 -6.04 -16.27
N HIS A 10 13.57 -5.71 -15.07
CA HIS A 10 14.45 -5.50 -13.92
C HIS A 10 14.61 -6.84 -13.18
N GLY A 11 15.06 -6.80 -11.93
CA GLY A 11 15.22 -8.00 -11.10
C GLY A 11 16.40 -7.97 -10.15
N TRP A 12 17.27 -6.96 -10.28
CA TRP A 12 18.50 -6.82 -9.51
C TRP A 12 18.57 -5.51 -8.72
N VAL A 13 17.46 -4.76 -8.66
CA VAL A 13 17.36 -3.57 -7.80
C VAL A 13 17.50 -4.02 -6.35
N ASN A 14 18.31 -3.28 -5.58
CA ASN A 14 18.53 -3.59 -4.18
C ASN A 14 17.20 -3.41 -3.40
N PRO A 15 16.76 -4.40 -2.62
CA PRO A 15 15.55 -4.26 -1.79
C PRO A 15 15.58 -3.07 -0.84
N ARG A 16 16.77 -2.62 -0.41
CA ARG A 16 16.90 -1.44 0.46
C ARG A 16 16.47 -0.15 -0.23
N ASP A 17 16.73 -0.01 -1.53
CA ASP A 17 16.31 1.17 -2.29
C ASP A 17 14.77 1.17 -2.44
N ALA A 18 14.16 0.00 -2.63
CA ALA A 18 12.71 -0.15 -2.68
C ALA A 18 12.05 0.15 -1.31
N GLU A 19 12.68 -0.30 -0.22
CA GLU A 19 12.25 0.00 1.15
C GLU A 19 12.26 1.50 1.43
N GLU A 20 13.35 2.19 1.08
CA GLU A 20 13.48 3.63 1.27
C GLU A 20 12.40 4.39 0.50
N LEU A 21 12.15 4.04 -0.77
CA LEU A 21 11.06 4.60 -1.56
C LEU A 21 9.69 4.37 -0.91
N TRP A 22 9.44 3.19 -0.33
CA TRP A 22 8.17 2.91 0.33
C TRP A 22 8.03 3.65 1.66
N ARG A 23 9.13 3.80 2.43
CA ARG A 23 9.15 4.61 3.65
C ARG A 23 8.90 6.08 3.35
N ASP A 24 9.53 6.64 2.32
CA ASP A 24 9.31 8.04 1.94
C ASP A 24 7.87 8.30 1.49
N HIS A 25 7.26 7.37 0.73
CA HIS A 25 5.84 7.48 0.39
C HIS A 25 4.95 7.42 1.63
N PHE A 26 5.23 6.50 2.55
CA PHE A 26 4.51 6.39 3.81
C PHE A 26 4.64 7.67 4.64
N ASP A 27 5.86 8.20 4.82
CA ASP A 27 6.13 9.40 5.60
C ASP A 27 5.44 10.64 5.02
N TYR A 28 5.45 10.78 3.70
CA TYR A 28 4.72 11.85 3.03
C TYR A 28 3.21 11.74 3.29
N PHE A 29 2.64 10.54 3.15
CA PHE A 29 1.21 10.34 3.38
C PHE A 29 0.82 10.50 4.85
N TYR A 30 1.66 10.02 5.74
CA TYR A 30 1.48 10.18 7.17
C TYR A 30 1.44 11.67 7.51
N ARG A 31 2.50 12.42 7.17
CA ARG A 31 2.59 13.85 7.48
C ARG A 31 1.46 14.71 6.87
N GLU A 32 1.05 14.44 5.63
CA GLU A 32 0.13 15.33 4.91
C GLU A 32 -1.36 15.02 5.14
N TYR A 33 -1.70 13.79 5.54
CA TYR A 33 -3.09 13.34 5.57
C TYR A 33 -3.60 12.83 6.92
N THR A 34 -2.76 12.44 7.88
CA THR A 34 -3.25 11.82 9.13
C THR A 34 -4.00 12.77 10.04
N ASP A 35 -3.62 14.05 10.05
CA ASP A 35 -4.23 15.04 10.94
C ASP A 35 -5.57 15.58 10.41
N ASN A 36 -5.98 15.14 9.21
CA ASN A 36 -7.23 15.57 8.59
C ASN A 36 -8.34 14.53 8.79
N PRO A 37 -9.29 14.75 9.74
CA PRO A 37 -10.34 13.79 10.04
C PRO A 37 -11.32 13.55 8.88
N ASP A 38 -11.39 14.50 7.93
CA ASP A 38 -12.26 14.41 6.76
C ASP A 38 -11.63 13.61 5.61
N LYS A 39 -10.33 13.29 5.69
CA LYS A 39 -9.64 12.51 4.67
C LYS A 39 -9.41 11.07 5.13
N ILE A 40 -9.59 10.14 4.20
CA ILE A 40 -9.14 8.76 4.36
C ILE A 40 -7.75 8.70 3.73
N CYS A 41 -6.74 8.33 4.51
CA CYS A 41 -5.41 8.03 4.00
C CYS A 41 -5.26 6.50 3.89
N VAL A 42 -4.95 6.00 2.70
CA VAL A 42 -4.66 4.58 2.47
C VAL A 42 -3.26 4.42 1.89
N PHE A 43 -2.52 3.44 2.38
CA PHE A 43 -1.19 3.09 1.88
C PHE A 43 -1.13 1.60 1.49
N PRO A 44 -1.72 1.22 0.34
CA PRO A 44 -1.71 -0.17 -0.10
C PRO A 44 -0.36 -0.58 -0.70
N ILE A 45 0.20 -1.69 -0.22
CA ILE A 45 1.42 -2.28 -0.77
C ILE A 45 1.05 -3.54 -1.55
N THR A 46 1.39 -3.58 -2.84
CA THR A 46 1.18 -4.76 -3.67
C THR A 46 2.41 -5.67 -3.61
N CYS A 47 2.20 -6.92 -3.23
CA CYS A 47 3.25 -7.93 -3.09
C CYS A 47 2.94 -9.16 -3.95
N TYR A 48 3.98 -9.87 -4.38
CA TYR A 48 3.86 -11.13 -5.11
C TYR A 48 4.74 -12.19 -4.46
N PRO A 49 4.27 -13.43 -4.25
CA PRO A 49 5.05 -14.47 -3.57
C PRO A 49 6.39 -14.76 -4.27
N ASP A 50 6.42 -14.72 -5.61
CA ASP A 50 7.62 -14.96 -6.42
C ASP A 50 8.77 -13.97 -6.17
N VAL A 51 8.44 -12.78 -5.63
CA VAL A 51 9.38 -11.69 -5.34
C VAL A 51 9.49 -11.48 -3.84
N SER A 52 8.38 -11.19 -3.18
CA SER A 52 8.32 -10.88 -1.75
C SER A 52 8.59 -12.07 -0.85
N GLY A 53 8.48 -13.30 -1.34
CA GLY A 53 8.86 -14.51 -0.61
C GLY A 53 10.37 -14.79 -0.58
N ARG A 54 11.19 -13.99 -1.26
CA ARG A 54 12.65 -14.16 -1.26
C ARG A 54 13.25 -13.65 0.06
N PRO A 55 14.26 -14.33 0.66
CA PRO A 55 14.76 -13.97 1.99
C PRO A 55 15.14 -12.50 2.19
N HIS A 56 15.82 -11.88 1.20
CA HIS A 56 16.20 -10.47 1.30
C HIS A 56 15.02 -9.49 1.20
N VAL A 57 13.91 -9.88 0.57
CA VAL A 57 12.68 -9.08 0.51
C VAL A 57 11.80 -9.35 1.74
N LEU A 58 11.85 -10.56 2.32
CA LEU A 58 11.21 -10.83 3.61
C LEU A 58 11.81 -9.93 4.70
N LEU A 59 13.14 -9.85 4.80
CA LEU A 59 13.79 -8.92 5.74
C LEU A 59 13.46 -7.45 5.47
N MET A 60 13.20 -7.08 4.22
CA MET A 60 12.74 -5.73 3.84
C MET A 60 11.33 -5.46 4.37
N HIS A 61 10.42 -6.41 4.22
CA HIS A 61 9.06 -6.31 4.75
C HIS A 61 9.03 -6.26 6.27
N GLU A 62 9.84 -7.07 6.96
CA GLU A 62 9.96 -7.03 8.43
C GLU A 62 10.34 -5.63 8.92
N ARG A 63 11.40 -5.03 8.35
CA ARG A 63 11.82 -3.66 8.70
C ARG A 63 10.75 -2.62 8.40
N LEU A 64 10.08 -2.73 7.26
CA LEU A 64 9.02 -1.79 6.89
C LEU A 64 7.82 -1.88 7.83
N ILE A 65 7.38 -3.09 8.16
CA ILE A 65 6.28 -3.31 9.12
C ILE A 65 6.67 -2.77 10.49
N GLU A 66 7.88 -3.07 10.99
CA GLU A 66 8.40 -2.52 12.24
C GLU A 66 8.48 -1.00 12.23
N TYR A 67 8.83 -0.40 11.09
CA TYR A 67 8.85 1.05 10.92
C TYR A 67 7.43 1.64 10.97
N THR A 68 6.52 1.12 10.15
CA THR A 68 5.13 1.59 10.07
C THR A 68 4.42 1.47 11.41
N ASN A 69 4.63 0.38 12.15
CA ASN A 69 4.01 0.16 13.47
C ASN A 69 4.48 1.13 14.58
N LYS A 70 5.51 1.94 14.35
CA LYS A 70 5.93 2.99 15.29
C LYS A 70 5.09 4.27 15.21
N HIS A 71 4.17 4.34 14.24
CA HIS A 71 3.38 5.53 13.97
C HIS A 71 1.96 5.38 14.55
N GLU A 72 1.50 6.39 15.26
CA GLU A 72 0.19 6.41 15.91
C GLU A 72 -0.94 6.45 14.86
N GLY A 73 -2.07 5.81 15.14
CA GLY A 73 -3.24 5.83 14.26
C GLY A 73 -3.12 4.95 13.00
N VAL A 74 -2.03 4.22 12.82
CA VAL A 74 -1.91 3.22 11.75
C VAL A 74 -2.78 2.00 12.05
N GLU A 75 -3.57 1.60 11.05
CA GLU A 75 -4.38 0.37 11.09
C GLU A 75 -4.04 -0.54 9.90
N TRP A 76 -3.75 -1.81 10.17
CA TRP A 76 -3.63 -2.83 9.13
C TRP A 76 -5.01 -3.40 8.82
N VAL A 77 -5.47 -3.14 7.60
CA VAL A 77 -6.82 -3.51 7.14
C VAL A 77 -6.79 -4.21 5.79
N THR A 78 -7.89 -4.89 5.46
CA THR A 78 -8.09 -5.45 4.13
C THR A 78 -8.53 -4.37 3.13
N MET A 79 -8.32 -4.64 1.84
CA MET A 79 -8.84 -3.77 0.77
C MET A 79 -10.36 -3.62 0.80
N GLU A 80 -11.09 -4.63 1.28
CA GLU A 80 -12.53 -4.59 1.49
C GLU A 80 -12.90 -3.53 2.54
N GLN A 81 -12.23 -3.55 3.70
CA GLN A 81 -12.45 -2.57 4.76
C GLN A 81 -12.14 -1.14 4.27
N MET A 82 -11.06 -0.95 3.50
CA MET A 82 -10.76 0.35 2.87
C MET A 82 -11.91 0.80 1.96
N CYS A 83 -12.44 -0.09 1.11
CA CYS A 83 -13.55 0.21 0.22
C CYS A 83 -14.82 0.57 0.99
N ASP A 84 -15.11 -0.13 2.09
CA ASP A 84 -16.30 0.10 2.88
C ASP A 84 -16.24 1.43 3.64
N GLU A 85 -15.09 1.78 4.20
CA GLU A 85 -14.88 3.12 4.78
C GLU A 85 -15.03 4.23 3.74
N PHE A 86 -14.48 4.04 2.54
CA PHE A 86 -14.67 4.99 1.45
C PHE A 86 -16.15 5.18 1.11
N LYS A 87 -16.92 4.10 0.94
CA LYS A 87 -18.36 4.16 0.62
C LYS A 87 -19.18 4.81 1.74
N LYS A 88 -18.83 4.59 3.01
CA LYS A 88 -19.51 5.22 4.16
C LYS A 88 -19.37 6.75 4.12
N LYS A 89 -18.18 7.25 3.79
CA LYS A 89 -17.91 8.70 3.75
C LYS A 89 -18.26 9.37 2.42
N ASN A 90 -18.35 8.62 1.32
CA ASN A 90 -18.53 9.17 -0.02
C ASN A 90 -19.81 8.65 -0.68
N LYS A 91 -20.73 9.57 -0.98
CA LYS A 91 -21.92 9.26 -1.77
C LYS A 91 -21.54 9.17 -3.25
N PRO A 92 -22.00 8.14 -3.98
CA PRO A 92 -21.80 8.10 -5.42
C PRO A 92 -22.40 9.34 -6.11
N PRO A 93 -21.78 9.83 -7.20
CA PRO A 93 -22.35 10.90 -8.00
C PRO A 93 -23.77 10.56 -8.46
N LYS A 94 -24.62 11.57 -8.61
CA LYS A 94 -26.00 11.38 -9.09
C LYS A 94 -25.99 10.73 -10.48
N GLY A 95 -26.68 9.60 -10.61
CA GLY A 95 -26.74 8.82 -11.86
C GLY A 95 -25.61 7.81 -12.07
N ALA A 96 -24.71 7.64 -11.09
CA ALA A 96 -23.69 6.61 -11.17
C ALA A 96 -24.31 5.20 -11.26
N VAL A 97 -23.78 4.37 -12.16
CA VAL A 97 -24.15 2.96 -12.27
C VAL A 97 -23.40 2.17 -11.20
N ILE A 98 -24.13 1.69 -10.20
CA ILE A 98 -23.57 0.91 -9.07
C ILE A 98 -23.92 -0.58 -9.28
N PRO A 99 -23.01 -1.52 -8.93
CA PRO A 99 -23.32 -2.95 -8.95
C PRO A 99 -24.59 -3.24 -8.15
N LYS A 100 -25.48 -4.07 -8.71
CA LYS A 100 -26.67 -4.53 -7.98
C LYS A 100 -26.20 -5.36 -6.78
N ILE A 101 -26.65 -5.01 -5.59
CA ILE A 101 -26.49 -5.85 -4.40
C ILE A 101 -27.20 -7.17 -4.71
N LYS A 102 -26.48 -8.28 -4.60
CA LYS A 102 -27.07 -9.63 -4.73
C LYS A 102 -27.91 -9.97 -3.52
#